data_AF-A0A9P6L6N6-F1
#
_entry.id   AF-A0A9P6L6N6-F1
#
_cell.length_a   1.000
_cell.length_b   1.000
_cell.length_c   1.000
_cell.angle_alpha   90.00
_cell.angle_beta   90.00
_cell.angle_gamma   90.00
#
_symmetry.space_group_name_H-M   'P 1'
#
loop_
_entity.id
_entity.type
_entity.pdbx_description
1 polymer ?
#
loop_
_entity_poly.entity_id
_entity_poly.type
_entity_poly.pdbx_seq_one_letter_code
_entity_poly.pdbx_strand_id
1 'polypeptide(L)'
;REEIAEFGRKRKPPSEDAMHTERIKTQKNIGAIYDERPGKKTGLPIAIYHPVFAKFLSRASADFEGDEGTLHDTTLFINASRDYYPTEGRRTAALQSSLKILLHDAVLTETILNIDADRRIIPDGVIQVKLPRRPWLEREPVCFFTEVKNEVGAGGCDPALQCQSDYVKVYSSTLWKPFWDVSCCPALLLAIAGPHMMVSGAVFAETFVVQRLTDYIALGSHPTEEDKGLRRVAQILVALKECIEDLEKFYKSLEPAPVDPPPSAAASSTARTKSRGQTSGPPRKIFPYYTKYLTKDGEHKFKYTTRLTPLDSPRAVFEAIMESPEVKKVVVKFTRTYCEEAHRLLAEHLLAPELLHHEVIEGTGIHFVVMDYVEVTTKEGALKVESGPEHVGLLRKAIKLLHAQGFVFGDLREPNILIAGAGLKLVDFDWCGKIGEARYPTNINMSEGIPWPDGVRAEGKIEIAHDVTWFRQLTGAEL
;
A
#
# COMPACT_ATOMS: atom_id res chain seq x y z
N ARG A 1 14.47 -1.05 -6.52
CA ARG A 1 14.71 -0.23 -5.31
C ARG A 1 16.02 0.54 -5.38
N GLU A 2 17.17 -0.06 -5.68
CA GLU A 2 18.44 0.69 -5.81
C GLU A 2 18.38 1.85 -6.80
N GLU A 3 17.89 1.60 -8.01
CA GLU A 3 17.72 2.63 -9.05
C GLU A 3 16.75 3.75 -8.62
N ILE A 4 15.65 3.37 -7.95
CA ILE A 4 14.66 4.30 -7.38
C ILE A 4 15.28 5.17 -6.29
N ALA A 5 16.07 4.56 -5.39
CA ALA A 5 16.80 5.26 -4.35
C ALA A 5 17.86 6.20 -4.94
N GLU A 6 18.56 5.79 -6.01
CA GLU A 6 19.50 6.68 -6.71
C GLU A 6 18.80 7.92 -7.28
N PHE A 7 17.64 7.73 -7.90
CA PHE A 7 16.83 8.84 -8.37
C PHE A 7 16.38 9.76 -7.22
N GLY A 8 15.88 9.18 -6.12
CA GLY A 8 15.43 9.92 -4.94
C GLY A 8 16.55 10.76 -4.28
N ARG A 9 17.79 10.24 -4.25
CA ARG A 9 18.95 11.02 -3.79
C ARG A 9 19.17 12.27 -4.63
N LYS A 10 18.95 12.20 -5.95
CA LYS A 10 19.15 13.31 -6.89
C LYS A 10 18.02 14.35 -6.91
N ARG A 11 16.90 14.11 -6.20
CA ARG A 11 15.81 15.08 -6.06
C ARG A 11 16.27 16.40 -5.44
N LYS A 12 15.45 17.44 -5.55
CA LYS A 12 15.69 18.72 -4.86
C LYS A 12 15.50 18.61 -3.35
N PRO A 13 15.87 19.64 -2.55
CA PRO A 13 15.49 19.69 -1.14
C PRO A 13 13.97 19.52 -0.95
N PRO A 14 13.50 18.93 0.16
CA PRO A 14 12.09 18.59 0.37
C PRO A 14 11.09 19.72 0.09
N SER A 15 11.35 20.92 0.59
CA SER A 15 10.49 22.10 0.37
C SER A 15 10.38 22.51 -1.11
N GLU A 16 11.45 22.34 -1.89
CA GLU A 16 11.43 22.57 -3.33
C GLU A 16 10.84 21.39 -4.11
N ASP A 17 11.14 20.15 -3.71
CA ASP A 17 10.64 18.92 -4.35
C ASP A 17 9.12 18.75 -4.16
N ALA A 18 8.57 19.32 -3.10
CA ALA A 18 7.14 19.39 -2.81
C ALA A 18 6.41 20.46 -3.62
N MET A 19 7.11 21.44 -4.21
CA MET A 19 6.48 22.44 -5.07
C MET A 19 5.82 21.78 -6.28
N HIS A 20 4.65 22.30 -6.67
CA HIS A 20 3.86 21.74 -7.76
C HIS A 20 4.66 21.58 -9.07
N THR A 21 5.47 22.59 -9.41
CA THR A 21 6.30 22.61 -10.63
C THR A 21 7.34 21.50 -10.66
N GLU A 22 7.91 21.13 -9.52
CA GLU A 22 8.87 20.04 -9.41
C GLU A 22 8.16 18.68 -9.35
N ARG A 23 7.01 18.58 -8.67
CA ARG A 23 6.20 17.35 -8.64
C ARG A 23 5.75 16.91 -10.04
N ILE A 24 5.43 17.83 -10.95
CA ILE A 24 5.14 17.51 -12.35
C ILE A 24 6.29 16.74 -13.02
N LYS A 25 7.54 17.09 -12.68
CA LYS A 25 8.74 16.46 -13.24
C LYS A 25 8.99 15.13 -12.55
N THR A 26 9.04 15.10 -11.22
CA THR A 26 9.41 13.90 -10.46
C THR A 26 8.42 12.76 -10.63
N GLN A 27 7.11 13.05 -10.79
CA GLN A 27 6.09 12.01 -10.99
C GLN A 27 6.09 11.36 -12.38
N LYS A 28 6.92 11.83 -13.32
CA LYS A 28 7.12 11.21 -14.63
C LYS A 28 8.28 10.21 -14.67
N ASN A 29 9.03 10.07 -13.57
CA ASN A 29 10.24 9.27 -13.52
C ASN A 29 10.05 7.95 -12.77
N ILE A 30 11.06 7.08 -12.83
CA ILE A 30 11.10 5.81 -12.10
C ILE A 30 11.02 5.98 -10.58
N GLY A 31 11.52 7.11 -10.06
CA GLY A 31 11.46 7.44 -8.64
C GLY A 31 10.18 8.16 -8.22
N ALA A 32 9.11 8.11 -9.02
CA ALA A 32 7.79 8.66 -8.69
C ALA A 32 7.29 8.12 -7.34
N ILE A 33 6.58 8.98 -6.59
CA ILE A 33 5.88 8.57 -5.37
C ILE A 33 4.49 8.13 -5.79
N TYR A 34 4.09 6.92 -5.41
CA TYR A 34 2.77 6.40 -5.67
C TYR A 34 1.83 6.90 -4.56
N ASP A 35 1.41 8.16 -4.71
CA ASP A 35 0.58 8.94 -3.79
C ASP A 35 -0.80 9.29 -4.38
N GLU A 36 -1.24 8.51 -5.38
CA GLU A 36 -2.48 8.71 -6.16
C GLU A 36 -2.44 9.95 -7.08
N ARG A 37 -1.27 10.60 -7.24
CA ARG A 37 -1.14 11.85 -8.02
C ARG A 37 0.00 11.77 -9.05
N PRO A 38 -0.30 11.66 -10.35
CA PRO A 38 -1.63 11.52 -10.97
C PRO A 38 -2.28 10.17 -10.65
N GLY A 39 -3.58 9.99 -10.89
CA GLY A 39 -4.31 8.76 -10.50
C GLY A 39 -3.70 7.44 -10.99
N LYS A 40 -2.94 7.45 -12.09
CA LYS A 40 -2.13 6.31 -12.57
C LYS A 40 -0.92 5.94 -11.69
N LYS A 41 -0.61 6.75 -10.68
CA LYS A 41 0.43 6.53 -9.66
C LYS A 41 -0.23 6.16 -8.33
N THR A 42 -1.16 5.22 -8.39
CA THR A 42 -1.80 4.62 -7.21
C THR A 42 -1.00 3.38 -6.83
N GLY A 43 -0.47 3.35 -5.60
CA GLY A 43 0.29 2.21 -5.10
C GLY A 43 -0.62 1.12 -4.55
N LEU A 44 -0.03 -0.02 -4.18
CA LEU A 44 -0.76 -1.03 -3.43
C LEU A 44 -1.09 -0.51 -2.02
N PRO A 45 -2.21 -0.94 -1.40
CA PRO A 45 -2.58 -0.48 -0.07
C PRO A 45 -1.47 -0.74 0.94
N ILE A 46 -1.01 0.29 1.66
CA ILE A 46 0.16 0.16 2.53
C ILE A 46 -0.09 -0.79 3.72
N ALA A 47 -1.36 -0.98 4.08
CA ALA A 47 -1.78 -1.92 5.11
C ALA A 47 -1.46 -3.40 4.80
N ILE A 48 -1.15 -3.76 3.55
CA ILE A 48 -0.65 -5.12 3.24
C ILE A 48 0.84 -5.28 3.57
N TYR A 49 1.59 -4.18 3.68
CA TYR A 49 3.04 -4.19 3.93
C TYR A 49 3.41 -4.05 5.40
N HIS A 50 2.56 -3.42 6.22
CA HIS A 50 2.79 -3.35 7.66
C HIS A 50 1.47 -3.24 8.45
N PRO A 51 1.30 -4.00 9.55
CA PRO A 51 0.05 -4.03 10.33
C PRO A 51 -0.33 -2.69 10.96
N VAL A 52 0.65 -1.82 11.22
CA VAL A 52 0.42 -0.51 11.85
C VAL A 52 -0.62 0.33 11.11
N PHE A 53 -0.71 0.22 9.78
CA PHE A 53 -1.62 1.04 8.99
C PHE A 53 -3.06 0.55 9.09
N ALA A 54 -3.27 -0.78 9.15
CA ALA A 54 -4.58 -1.35 9.43
C ALA A 54 -5.04 -0.99 10.86
N LYS A 55 -4.12 -1.09 11.83
CA LYS A 55 -4.36 -0.64 13.22
C LYS A 55 -4.76 0.83 13.27
N PHE A 56 -4.02 1.71 12.59
CA PHE A 56 -4.33 3.14 12.57
C PHE A 56 -5.73 3.39 12.01
N LEU A 57 -6.08 2.81 10.85
CA LEU A 57 -7.40 3.00 10.23
C LEU A 57 -8.55 2.51 11.13
N SER A 58 -8.36 1.34 11.78
CA SER A 58 -9.33 0.83 12.76
C SER A 58 -9.46 1.76 13.97
N ARG A 59 -8.34 2.10 14.62
CA ARG A 59 -8.35 2.93 15.83
C ARG A 59 -8.83 4.36 15.57
N ALA A 60 -8.43 4.97 14.47
CA ALA A 60 -8.81 6.35 14.12
C ALA A 60 -10.29 6.51 13.76
N SER A 61 -10.99 5.41 13.41
CA SER A 61 -12.42 5.42 13.10
C SER A 61 -13.32 5.03 14.27
N ALA A 62 -12.73 4.56 15.38
CA ALA A 62 -13.46 4.26 16.60
C ALA A 62 -13.93 5.52 17.35
N ASP A 63 -14.85 5.35 18.29
CA ASP A 63 -15.19 6.40 19.24
C ASP A 63 -14.07 6.61 20.27
N PHE A 64 -13.94 7.84 20.76
CA PHE A 64 -12.94 8.17 21.78
C PHE A 64 -13.35 7.67 23.16
N GLU A 65 -12.52 6.80 23.74
CA GLU A 65 -12.70 6.22 25.08
C GLU A 65 -11.57 6.60 26.07
N GLY A 66 -10.79 7.66 25.76
CA GLY A 66 -9.66 8.10 26.60
C GLY A 66 -10.06 8.98 27.79
N ASP A 67 -9.03 9.44 28.52
CA ASP A 67 -9.18 10.22 29.76
C ASP A 67 -9.32 11.73 29.52
N GLU A 68 -9.71 12.45 30.58
CA GLU A 68 -9.89 13.91 30.59
C GLU A 68 -8.60 14.68 30.27
N GLY A 69 -7.43 14.16 30.68
CA GLY A 69 -6.13 14.78 30.38
C GLY A 69 -5.83 14.76 28.88
N THR A 70 -6.07 13.61 28.23
CA THR A 70 -5.95 13.51 26.76
C THR A 70 -6.87 14.50 26.04
N LEU A 71 -8.11 14.69 26.51
CA LEU A 71 -9.01 15.69 25.95
C LEU A 71 -8.51 17.12 26.18
N HIS A 72 -8.03 17.42 27.39
CA HIS A 72 -7.47 18.72 27.73
C HIS A 72 -6.30 19.10 26.82
N ASP A 73 -5.31 18.21 26.67
CA ASP A 73 -4.14 18.45 25.80
C ASP A 73 -4.54 18.55 24.32
N THR A 74 -5.56 17.78 23.91
CA THR A 74 -6.13 17.92 22.56
C THR A 74 -6.81 19.28 22.37
N THR A 75 -7.53 19.78 23.37
CA THR A 75 -8.11 21.14 23.34
C THR A 75 -7.01 22.20 23.23
N LEU A 76 -5.92 22.07 23.98
CA LEU A 76 -4.77 22.98 23.87
C LEU A 76 -4.16 22.96 22.47
N PHE A 77 -3.96 21.77 21.90
CA PHE A 77 -3.46 21.60 20.54
C PHE A 77 -4.39 22.25 19.50
N ILE A 78 -5.70 22.02 19.59
CA ILE A 78 -6.69 22.61 18.68
C ILE A 78 -6.68 24.13 18.79
N ASN A 79 -6.69 24.67 20.01
CA ASN A 79 -6.69 26.12 20.23
C ASN A 79 -5.41 26.76 19.65
N ALA A 80 -4.24 26.20 19.95
CA ALA A 80 -2.98 26.68 19.37
C ALA A 80 -2.97 26.55 17.83
N SER A 81 -3.62 25.55 17.25
CA SER A 81 -3.71 25.38 15.80
C SER A 81 -4.58 26.43 15.12
N ARG A 82 -5.52 27.05 15.85
CA ARG A 82 -6.44 28.08 15.33
C ARG A 82 -5.85 29.48 15.33
N ASP A 83 -4.83 29.71 16.13
CA ASP A 83 -4.18 31.01 16.22
C ASP A 83 -3.34 31.33 14.97
N TYR A 84 -3.24 32.62 14.68
CA TYR A 84 -2.35 33.15 13.65
C TYR A 84 -0.97 33.43 14.23
N TYR A 85 0.08 33.06 13.49
CA TYR A 85 1.46 33.25 13.90
C TYR A 85 2.24 34.04 12.85
N PRO A 86 3.17 34.91 13.27
CA PRO A 86 3.96 35.71 12.32
C PRO A 86 5.02 34.87 11.58
N THR A 87 5.41 33.70 12.12
CA THR A 87 6.42 32.82 11.51
C THR A 87 6.09 31.35 11.75
N GLU A 88 6.54 30.47 10.85
CA GLU A 88 6.40 29.01 10.98
C GLU A 88 7.03 28.52 12.28
N GLY A 89 8.24 28.99 12.63
CA GLY A 89 8.89 28.61 13.89
C GLY A 89 8.10 28.97 15.16
N ARG A 90 7.37 30.10 15.18
CA ARG A 90 6.51 30.45 16.33
C ARG A 90 5.27 29.56 16.40
N ARG A 91 4.69 29.21 15.25
CA ARG A 91 3.61 28.24 15.17
C ARG A 91 4.06 26.88 15.69
N THR A 92 5.17 26.35 15.17
CA THR A 92 5.74 25.07 15.58
C THR A 92 5.98 25.03 17.10
N ALA A 93 6.57 26.07 17.68
CA ALA A 93 6.78 26.16 19.12
C ALA A 93 5.48 26.14 19.94
N ALA A 94 4.41 26.79 19.45
CA ALA A 94 3.12 26.80 20.13
C ALA A 94 2.42 25.43 20.09
N LEU A 95 2.57 24.67 19.00
CA LEU A 95 2.02 23.32 18.87
C LEU A 95 2.82 22.25 19.62
N GLN A 96 4.12 22.50 19.83
CA GLN A 96 5.08 21.50 20.34
C GLN A 96 4.69 20.96 21.71
N SER A 97 4.24 21.81 22.63
CA SER A 97 4.00 21.40 24.02
C SER A 97 2.90 20.34 24.14
N SER A 98 1.76 20.55 23.47
CA SER A 98 0.64 19.62 23.50
C SER A 98 0.93 18.36 22.69
N LEU A 99 1.52 18.49 21.49
CA LEU A 99 1.83 17.33 20.64
C LEU A 99 2.91 16.43 21.25
N LYS A 100 3.86 16.99 22.00
CA LYS A 100 4.84 16.23 22.77
C LYS A 100 4.16 15.26 23.74
N ILE A 101 3.17 15.73 24.48
CA ILE A 101 2.44 14.93 25.48
C ILE A 101 1.55 13.90 24.77
N LEU A 102 0.82 14.36 23.75
CA LEU A 102 -0.14 13.56 23.01
C LEU A 102 0.49 12.47 22.14
N LEU A 103 1.70 12.68 21.61
CA LEU A 103 2.33 11.80 20.63
C LEU A 103 3.71 11.32 21.05
N HIS A 104 4.71 12.21 21.03
CA HIS A 104 6.11 11.84 21.26
C HIS A 104 7.00 13.07 21.49
N ASP A 105 8.04 12.95 22.32
CA ASP A 105 8.99 14.02 22.65
C ASP A 105 9.71 14.65 21.43
N ALA A 106 9.85 13.88 20.35
CA ALA A 106 10.52 14.31 19.11
C ALA A 106 9.56 14.71 17.99
N VAL A 107 8.24 14.73 18.23
CA VAL A 107 7.23 14.93 17.16
C VAL A 107 7.34 16.27 16.44
N LEU A 108 7.81 17.31 17.13
CA LEU A 108 8.10 18.65 16.60
C LEU A 108 9.46 19.14 17.11
N THR A 109 10.46 18.26 17.01
CA THR A 109 11.84 18.60 17.36
C THR A 109 12.66 18.65 16.08
N GLU A 110 12.99 19.87 15.66
CA GLU A 110 13.80 20.13 14.48
C GLU A 110 15.12 19.34 14.57
N THR A 111 15.39 18.52 13.55
CA THR A 111 16.55 17.61 13.55
C THR A 111 17.24 17.68 12.21
N ILE A 112 18.55 17.97 12.24
CA ILE A 112 19.38 17.96 11.03
C ILE A 112 19.70 16.52 10.65
N LEU A 113 19.18 16.07 9.51
CA LEU A 113 19.48 14.76 8.94
C LEU A 113 20.42 14.92 7.76
N ASN A 114 21.68 14.50 7.92
CA ASN A 114 22.61 14.44 6.79
C ASN A 114 22.26 13.20 5.96
N ILE A 115 21.89 13.45 4.70
CA ILE A 115 21.48 12.44 3.73
C ILE A 115 22.70 11.83 3.04
N ASP A 116 23.73 12.64 2.83
CA ASP A 116 25.06 12.24 2.36
C ASP A 116 26.10 13.26 2.87
N ALA A 117 27.33 13.25 2.33
CA ALA A 117 28.41 14.12 2.76
C ALA A 117 28.12 15.62 2.52
N ASP A 118 27.34 15.95 1.49
CA ASP A 118 27.15 17.33 1.02
C ASP A 118 25.72 17.83 1.22
N ARG A 119 24.78 16.95 1.56
CA ARG A 119 23.35 17.26 1.61
C ARG A 119 22.74 16.91 2.95
N ARG A 120 21.90 17.83 3.44
CA ARG A 120 21.10 17.68 4.65
C ARG A 120 19.66 18.10 4.40
N ILE A 121 18.76 17.56 5.20
CA ILE A 121 17.38 18.03 5.32
C ILE A 121 17.08 18.37 6.78
N ILE A 122 16.09 19.22 7.00
CA ILE A 122 15.70 19.71 8.32
C ILE A 122 14.16 19.71 8.37
N PRO A 123 13.53 18.55 8.64
CA PRO A 123 12.08 18.50 8.87
C PRO A 123 11.72 19.20 10.19
N ASP A 124 10.50 19.72 10.29
CA ASP A 124 10.00 20.34 11.53
C ASP A 124 9.93 19.35 12.70
N GLY A 125 9.77 18.06 12.40
CA GLY A 125 9.86 16.98 13.37
C GLY A 125 10.22 15.64 12.75
N VAL A 126 10.94 14.81 13.52
CA VAL A 126 11.30 13.46 13.12
C VAL A 126 11.43 12.56 14.35
N ILE A 127 10.92 11.33 14.25
CA ILE A 127 11.12 10.31 15.30
C ILE A 127 12.12 9.28 14.79
N GLN A 128 13.34 9.35 15.34
CA GLN A 128 14.39 8.36 15.14
C GLN A 128 14.30 7.27 16.20
N VAL A 129 14.20 6.01 15.78
CA VAL A 129 14.12 4.87 16.71
C VAL A 129 15.51 4.51 17.17
N LYS A 130 15.84 4.74 18.43
CA LYS A 130 17.15 4.38 18.99
C LYS A 130 17.34 2.86 19.02
N LEU A 131 18.37 2.37 18.34
CA LEU A 131 18.76 0.96 18.34
C LEU A 131 19.97 0.71 19.24
N PRO A 132 20.20 -0.55 19.66
CA PRO A 132 21.46 -0.93 20.29
C PRO A 132 22.64 -0.59 19.36
N ARG A 133 23.73 -0.07 19.94
CA ARG A 133 24.88 0.43 19.17
C ARG A 133 25.48 -0.67 18.30
N ARG A 134 25.48 -0.46 16.98
CA ARG A 134 26.11 -1.32 15.97
C ARG A 134 27.16 -0.50 15.20
N PRO A 135 28.45 -0.88 15.19
CA PRO A 135 29.51 -0.06 14.57
C PRO A 135 29.31 0.23 13.07
N TRP A 136 28.62 -0.66 12.36
CA TRP A 136 28.35 -0.55 10.92
C TRP A 136 27.06 0.21 10.61
N LEU A 137 26.31 0.64 11.62
CA LEU A 137 25.06 1.37 11.45
C LEU A 137 25.31 2.85 11.72
N GLU A 138 25.35 3.65 10.65
CA GLU A 138 25.65 5.08 10.73
C GLU A 138 24.47 5.93 11.20
N ARG A 139 23.24 5.42 11.04
CA ARG A 139 22.00 6.16 11.30
C ARG A 139 20.95 5.28 11.96
N GLU A 140 20.14 5.91 12.82
CA GLU A 140 18.92 5.32 13.36
C GLU A 140 17.79 5.38 12.32
N PRO A 141 16.92 4.36 12.23
CA PRO A 141 15.79 4.39 11.33
C PRO A 141 14.76 5.45 11.77
N VAL A 142 13.98 5.95 10.81
CA VAL A 142 13.01 7.02 11.03
C VAL A 142 11.59 6.49 10.85
N CYS A 143 10.78 6.48 11.92
CA CYS A 143 9.40 5.99 11.85
C CYS A 143 8.35 7.09 11.67
N PHE A 144 8.73 8.36 11.80
CA PHE A 144 7.78 9.47 11.76
C PHE A 144 8.40 10.76 11.21
N PHE A 145 7.62 11.52 10.43
CA PHE A 145 7.99 12.84 9.90
C PHE A 145 6.86 13.84 10.14
N THR A 146 7.23 15.09 10.44
CA THR A 146 6.29 16.20 10.60
C THR A 146 6.73 17.42 9.81
N GLU A 147 5.76 18.06 9.16
CA GLU A 147 5.92 19.36 8.49
C GLU A 147 4.76 20.28 8.85
N VAL A 148 5.08 21.53 9.17
CA VAL A 148 4.16 22.55 9.67
C VAL A 148 4.25 23.78 8.77
N LYS A 149 3.09 24.25 8.29
CA LYS A 149 2.95 25.52 7.59
C LYS A 149 1.97 26.42 8.32
N ASN A 150 2.23 27.73 8.24
CA ASN A 150 1.37 28.74 8.84
C ASN A 150 -0.06 28.64 8.33
N GLU A 151 -0.22 28.41 7.02
CA GLU A 151 -1.50 28.27 6.35
C GLU A 151 -1.36 27.32 5.15
N VAL A 152 -2.50 26.88 4.61
CA VAL A 152 -2.53 26.15 3.33
C VAL A 152 -1.92 27.02 2.22
N GLY A 153 -0.87 26.51 1.57
CA GLY A 153 -0.14 27.20 0.51
C GLY A 153 0.97 28.15 0.99
N ALA A 154 1.13 28.37 2.30
CA ALA A 154 2.27 29.11 2.84
C ALA A 154 3.59 28.37 2.53
N GLY A 155 4.66 29.11 2.27
CA GLY A 155 5.96 28.52 1.90
C GLY A 155 6.04 27.94 0.48
N GLY A 156 4.98 28.05 -0.33
CA GLY A 156 4.97 27.65 -1.74
C GLY A 156 4.82 26.15 -2.00
N CYS A 157 4.59 25.35 -0.96
CA CYS A 157 4.31 23.92 -1.07
C CYS A 157 3.31 23.45 -0.01
N ASP A 158 2.77 22.25 -0.22
CA ASP A 158 1.87 21.57 0.71
C ASP A 158 2.72 20.76 1.72
N PRO A 159 2.54 20.92 3.05
CA PRO A 159 3.34 20.20 4.04
C PRO A 159 3.20 18.68 3.93
N ALA A 160 2.06 18.15 3.47
CA ALA A 160 1.92 16.71 3.24
C ALA A 160 2.83 16.23 2.11
N LEU A 161 2.99 17.03 1.05
CA LEU A 161 3.95 16.72 -0.01
C LEU A 161 5.39 16.91 0.46
N GLN A 162 5.66 17.86 1.36
CA GLN A 162 6.98 18.06 1.94
C GLN A 162 7.39 16.84 2.79
N CYS A 163 6.54 16.36 3.70
CA CYS A 163 6.80 15.13 4.48
C CYS A 163 7.11 13.92 3.60
N GLN A 164 6.39 13.76 2.49
CA GLN A 164 6.68 12.69 1.54
C GLN A 164 8.08 12.81 0.94
N SER A 165 8.49 14.04 0.62
CA SER A 165 9.82 14.31 0.08
C SER A 165 10.91 14.09 1.14
N ASP A 166 10.66 14.38 2.42
CA ASP A 166 11.56 14.01 3.53
C ASP A 166 11.75 12.50 3.63
N TYR A 167 10.64 11.75 3.62
CA TYR A 167 10.64 10.30 3.64
C TYR A 167 11.46 9.71 2.49
N VAL A 168 11.21 10.20 1.26
CA VAL A 168 11.97 9.79 0.08
C VAL A 168 13.45 10.13 0.24
N LYS A 169 13.80 11.30 0.76
CA LYS A 169 15.19 11.70 0.96
C LYS A 169 15.93 10.79 1.93
N VAL A 170 15.33 10.49 3.08
CA VAL A 170 15.91 9.59 4.07
C VAL A 170 16.08 8.19 3.50
N TYR A 171 15.01 7.57 2.99
CA TYR A 171 15.06 6.17 2.55
C TYR A 171 15.63 5.94 1.14
N SER A 172 15.98 7.02 0.44
CA SER A 172 16.85 6.95 -0.74
C SER A 172 18.34 6.97 -0.40
N SER A 173 18.71 7.46 0.79
CA SER A 173 20.11 7.53 1.21
C SER A 173 20.73 6.15 1.35
N THR A 174 22.02 6.06 1.04
CA THR A 174 22.83 4.86 1.34
C THR A 174 23.03 4.68 2.84
N LEU A 175 22.93 5.74 3.64
CA LEU A 175 23.07 5.67 5.11
C LEU A 175 21.92 4.88 5.77
N TRP A 176 20.74 4.84 5.14
CA TRP A 176 19.58 4.06 5.58
C TRP A 176 19.37 2.76 4.79
N LYS A 177 20.29 2.42 3.88
CA LYS A 177 20.29 1.14 3.14
C LYS A 177 20.14 -0.10 4.01
N PRO A 178 20.81 -0.22 5.17
CA PRO A 178 20.64 -1.39 6.04
C PRO A 178 19.18 -1.68 6.40
N PHE A 179 18.33 -0.67 6.55
CA PHE A 179 16.93 -0.85 6.93
C PHE A 179 16.04 -1.21 5.77
N TRP A 180 16.24 -0.53 4.64
CA TRP A 180 15.40 -0.82 3.48
C TRP A 180 15.79 -2.16 2.86
N ASP A 181 17.02 -2.66 3.02
CA ASP A 181 17.39 -4.03 2.60
C ASP A 181 16.61 -5.15 3.33
N VAL A 182 16.10 -4.89 4.53
CA VAL A 182 15.41 -5.88 5.37
C VAL A 182 13.95 -5.54 5.66
N SER A 183 13.45 -4.38 5.21
CA SER A 183 12.09 -3.93 5.48
C SER A 183 11.52 -3.04 4.38
N CYS A 184 10.21 -2.79 4.47
CA CYS A 184 9.53 -1.77 3.67
C CYS A 184 9.70 -0.35 4.24
N CYS A 185 10.49 -0.16 5.32
CA CYS A 185 10.68 1.11 6.00
C CYS A 185 9.37 1.88 6.27
N PRO A 186 8.42 1.28 7.01
CA PRO A 186 7.14 1.93 7.29
C PRO A 186 7.35 3.18 8.13
N ALA A 187 6.66 4.26 7.76
CA ALA A 187 6.64 5.51 8.52
C ALA A 187 5.26 6.16 8.50
N LEU A 188 4.94 6.93 9.53
CA LEU A 188 3.77 7.81 9.58
C LEU A 188 4.21 9.25 9.28
N LEU A 189 3.39 10.00 8.58
CA LEU A 189 3.66 11.37 8.15
C LEU A 189 2.55 12.27 8.67
N LEU A 190 2.91 13.32 9.39
CA LEU A 190 1.98 14.32 9.93
C LEU A 190 2.21 15.67 9.26
N ALA A 191 1.20 16.14 8.54
CA ALA A 191 1.21 17.47 7.94
C ALA A 191 0.24 18.38 8.69
N ILE A 192 0.67 19.61 9.02
CA ILE A 192 -0.17 20.62 9.65
C ILE A 192 -0.10 21.91 8.82
N ALA A 193 -1.25 22.45 8.42
CA ALA A 193 -1.34 23.70 7.64
C ALA A 193 -2.47 24.58 8.18
N GLY A 194 -2.12 25.64 8.91
CA GLY A 194 -3.13 26.41 9.65
C GLY A 194 -3.94 25.47 10.57
N PRO A 195 -5.25 25.68 10.74
CA PRO A 195 -6.10 24.83 11.57
C PRO A 195 -6.49 23.52 10.87
N HIS A 196 -5.55 22.86 10.16
CA HIS A 196 -5.79 21.59 9.49
C HIS A 196 -4.63 20.63 9.75
N MET A 197 -4.94 19.35 9.93
CA MET A 197 -3.94 18.28 9.97
C MET A 197 -4.29 17.13 9.01
N MET A 198 -3.28 16.41 8.53
CA MET A 198 -3.44 15.16 7.79
C MET A 198 -2.42 14.13 8.27
N VAL A 199 -2.87 12.89 8.44
CA VAL A 199 -2.00 11.74 8.65
C VAL A 199 -1.91 10.92 7.36
N SER A 200 -0.69 10.63 6.93
CA SER A 200 -0.41 9.68 5.86
C SER A 200 0.52 8.57 6.37
N GLY A 201 0.53 7.43 5.68
CA GLY A 201 1.51 6.37 5.89
C GLY A 201 2.38 6.21 4.65
N ALA A 202 3.64 5.84 4.85
CA ALA A 202 4.62 5.66 3.79
C ALA A 202 5.33 4.32 3.91
N VAL A 203 5.59 3.68 2.76
CA VAL A 203 6.44 2.51 2.65
C VAL A 203 7.33 2.62 1.40
N PHE A 204 8.52 2.06 1.50
CA PHE A 204 9.43 1.81 0.40
C PHE A 204 9.43 0.32 0.09
N ALA A 205 8.39 -0.14 -0.60
CA ALA A 205 8.30 -1.52 -1.09
C ALA A 205 9.05 -1.66 -2.42
N GLU A 206 8.41 -2.12 -3.49
CA GLU A 206 9.00 -2.14 -4.84
C GLU A 206 9.26 -0.72 -5.37
N THR A 207 8.43 0.23 -4.91
CA THR A 207 8.50 1.68 -5.16
C THR A 207 8.16 2.43 -3.86
N PHE A 208 8.31 3.75 -3.86
CA PHE A 208 7.76 4.59 -2.79
C PHE A 208 6.24 4.68 -2.93
N VAL A 209 5.53 4.26 -1.89
CA VAL A 209 4.06 4.37 -1.79
C VAL A 209 3.74 5.21 -0.58
N VAL A 210 2.89 6.21 -0.78
CA VAL A 210 2.36 7.03 0.32
C VAL A 210 0.85 7.00 0.19
N GLN A 211 0.17 6.61 1.25
CA GLN A 211 -1.29 6.58 1.29
C GLN A 211 -1.77 7.58 2.34
N ARG A 212 -2.75 8.40 1.97
CA ARG A 212 -3.48 9.22 2.94
C ARG A 212 -4.29 8.30 3.85
N LEU A 213 -4.10 8.44 5.16
CA LEU A 213 -4.84 7.66 6.16
C LEU A 213 -6.01 8.47 6.73
N THR A 214 -5.93 9.79 6.64
CA THR A 214 -7.03 10.73 6.89
C THR A 214 -7.15 11.72 5.74
N ASP A 215 -8.29 12.39 5.64
CA ASP A 215 -8.37 13.66 4.90
C ASP A 215 -7.66 14.78 5.68
N TYR A 216 -7.67 16.00 5.13
CA TYR A 216 -7.34 17.20 5.91
C TYR A 216 -8.45 17.45 6.94
N ILE A 217 -8.18 17.11 8.19
CA ILE A 217 -9.09 17.27 9.32
C ILE A 217 -9.02 18.72 9.78
N ALA A 218 -10.16 19.39 9.86
CA ALA A 218 -10.25 20.71 10.47
C ALA A 218 -10.05 20.60 11.99
N LEU A 219 -9.08 21.36 12.52
CA LEU A 219 -8.76 21.52 13.93
C LEU A 219 -9.58 22.68 14.50
N GLY A 220 -10.88 22.46 14.56
CA GLY A 220 -11.84 23.44 15.03
C GLY A 220 -13.24 22.87 14.98
N SER A 221 -14.08 23.38 15.86
CA SER A 221 -15.45 22.94 16.00
C SER A 221 -16.34 23.66 15.00
N HIS A 222 -17.16 22.91 14.25
CA HIS A 222 -18.37 23.51 13.72
C HIS A 222 -19.25 23.90 14.93
N PRO A 223 -19.87 25.09 14.99
CA PRO A 223 -20.63 25.56 16.16
C PRO A 223 -21.76 24.63 16.63
N THR A 224 -22.11 23.61 15.84
CA THR A 224 -23.16 22.63 16.12
C THR A 224 -22.63 21.24 16.51
N GLU A 225 -21.33 20.97 16.43
CA GLU A 225 -20.74 19.63 16.64
C GLU A 225 -19.39 19.68 17.41
N GLU A 226 -19.24 20.65 18.31
CA GLU A 226 -17.99 20.94 19.02
C GLU A 226 -17.38 19.74 19.76
N ASP A 227 -18.20 18.99 20.50
CA ASP A 227 -17.72 17.82 21.24
C ASP A 227 -17.30 16.65 20.33
N LYS A 228 -17.95 16.49 19.17
CA LYS A 228 -17.63 15.40 18.23
C LYS A 228 -16.30 15.65 17.53
N GLY A 229 -16.05 16.90 17.13
CA GLY A 229 -14.79 17.29 16.49
C GLY A 229 -13.59 17.07 17.40
N LEU A 230 -13.68 17.54 18.65
CA LEU A 230 -12.63 17.35 19.67
C LEU A 230 -12.34 15.87 19.91
N ARG A 231 -13.37 15.06 20.17
CA ARG A 231 -13.22 13.61 20.43
C ARG A 231 -12.62 12.88 19.23
N ARG A 232 -13.01 13.23 18.01
CA ARG A 232 -12.43 12.66 16.79
C ARG A 232 -10.94 12.96 16.68
N VAL A 233 -10.52 14.22 16.90
CA VAL A 233 -9.09 14.59 16.87
C VAL A 233 -8.32 13.86 17.98
N ALA A 234 -8.88 13.79 19.19
CA ALA A 234 -8.27 13.06 20.30
C ALA A 234 -8.05 11.58 19.96
N GLN A 235 -9.05 10.92 19.37
CA GLN A 235 -8.93 9.52 18.97
C GLN A 235 -7.87 9.29 17.89
N ILE A 236 -7.76 10.21 16.93
CA ILE A 236 -6.72 10.14 15.88
C ILE A 236 -5.33 10.29 16.50
N LEU A 237 -5.15 11.20 17.46
CA LEU A 237 -3.87 11.39 18.15
C LEU A 237 -3.52 10.17 19.02
N VAL A 238 -4.49 9.56 19.71
CA VAL A 238 -4.29 8.30 20.45
C VAL A 238 -3.86 7.18 19.50
N ALA A 239 -4.58 6.99 18.39
CA ALA A 239 -4.22 6.01 17.37
C ALA A 239 -2.81 6.26 16.81
N LEU A 240 -2.46 7.51 16.56
CA LEU A 240 -1.14 7.91 16.06
C LEU A 240 -0.03 7.59 17.06
N LYS A 241 -0.22 7.89 18.35
CA LYS A 241 0.72 7.55 19.44
C LYS A 241 0.97 6.04 19.52
N GLU A 242 -0.10 5.25 19.60
CA GLU A 242 -0.02 3.79 19.67
C GLU A 242 0.73 3.20 18.46
N CYS A 243 0.49 3.77 17.27
CA CYS A 243 1.13 3.35 16.03
C CYS A 243 2.61 3.76 15.95
N ILE A 244 3.00 4.93 16.49
CA ILE A 244 4.40 5.32 16.64
C ILE A 244 5.13 4.30 17.52
N GLU A 245 4.57 3.97 18.69
CA GLU A 245 5.15 3.00 19.62
C GLU A 245 5.35 1.62 18.97
N ASP A 246 4.38 1.17 18.17
CA ASP A 246 4.48 -0.11 17.46
C ASP A 246 5.53 -0.09 16.34
N LEU A 247 5.69 1.04 15.64
CA LEU A 247 6.79 1.21 14.69
C LEU A 247 8.16 1.20 15.38
N GLU A 248 8.28 1.82 16.55
CA GLU A 248 9.51 1.72 17.33
C GLU A 248 9.84 0.27 17.70
N LYS A 249 8.85 -0.49 18.18
CA LYS A 249 9.02 -1.92 18.49
C LYS A 249 9.43 -2.70 17.24
N PHE A 250 8.79 -2.43 16.10
CA PHE A 250 9.14 -3.03 14.81
C PHE A 250 10.60 -2.76 14.45
N TYR A 251 11.06 -1.51 14.43
CA TYR A 251 12.45 -1.20 14.08
C TYR A 251 13.45 -1.78 15.08
N LYS A 252 13.11 -1.85 16.38
CA LYS A 252 13.93 -2.51 17.41
C LYS A 252 14.05 -4.03 17.21
N SER A 253 13.06 -4.66 16.56
CA SER A 253 13.09 -6.09 16.20
C SER A 253 13.86 -6.40 14.92
N LEU A 254 14.23 -5.38 14.13
CA LEU A 254 14.97 -5.61 12.89
C LEU A 254 16.40 -6.06 13.18
N GLU A 255 16.89 -6.94 12.32
CA GLU A 255 18.28 -7.38 12.32
C GLU A 255 18.97 -7.01 10.99
N PRO A 256 19.31 -5.73 10.76
CA PRO A 256 20.08 -5.34 9.59
C PRO A 256 21.46 -6.00 9.58
N ALA A 257 21.78 -6.67 8.47
CA ALA A 257 23.11 -7.23 8.25
C ALA A 257 24.15 -6.12 8.02
N PRO A 258 25.44 -6.38 8.26
CA PRO A 258 26.51 -5.49 7.82
C PRO A 258 26.42 -5.27 6.30
N VAL A 259 26.54 -4.01 5.86
CA VAL A 259 26.70 -3.71 4.43
C VAL A 259 28.14 -4.02 4.07
N ASP A 260 28.37 -4.83 3.03
CA ASP A 260 29.73 -5.07 2.53
C ASP A 260 30.38 -3.70 2.20
N PRO A 261 31.60 -3.42 2.69
CA PRO A 261 32.25 -2.17 2.37
C PRO A 261 32.46 -2.06 0.85
N PRO A 262 32.30 -0.87 0.25
CA PRO A 262 32.62 -0.68 -1.15
C PRO A 262 34.09 -1.07 -1.39
N PRO A 263 34.44 -1.72 -2.52
CA PRO A 263 35.82 -2.06 -2.80
C PRO A 263 36.66 -0.77 -2.81
N SER A 264 37.54 -0.67 -1.82
CA SER A 264 38.50 0.42 -1.67
C SER A 264 39.29 0.61 -2.97
N ALA A 265 39.25 1.83 -3.51
CA ALA A 265 40.12 2.27 -4.60
C ALA A 265 41.55 2.52 -4.10
N ALA A 266 42.19 1.49 -3.54
CA ALA A 266 43.60 1.51 -3.17
C ALA A 266 44.17 0.09 -3.07
N ALA A 267 44.47 -0.52 -4.22
CA ALA A 267 45.54 -1.50 -4.35
C ALA A 267 45.86 -1.70 -5.85
N SER A 268 47.01 -1.19 -6.28
CA SER A 268 47.58 -1.45 -7.59
C SER A 268 48.19 -2.86 -7.66
N SER A 269 48.07 -3.45 -8.85
CA SER A 269 48.87 -4.54 -9.43
C SER A 269 49.26 -5.74 -8.54
N THR A 270 48.66 -6.89 -8.81
CA THR A 270 49.36 -7.99 -9.51
C THR A 270 48.34 -9.03 -9.94
N ALA A 271 48.58 -9.62 -11.11
CA ALA A 271 47.68 -10.54 -11.80
C ALA A 271 47.32 -11.76 -10.95
N ARG A 272 46.01 -11.98 -10.73
CA ARG A 272 45.45 -13.31 -10.42
C ARG A 272 44.03 -13.42 -10.98
N THR A 273 43.88 -14.46 -11.77
CA THR A 273 42.71 -15.13 -12.34
C THR A 273 41.34 -14.60 -11.89
N LYS A 274 40.54 -14.13 -12.86
CA LYS A 274 39.14 -13.72 -12.69
C LYS A 274 38.28 -14.88 -12.15
N SER A 275 38.08 -14.96 -10.84
CA SER A 275 36.84 -15.48 -10.27
C SER A 275 35.93 -14.28 -10.00
N ARG A 276 34.88 -14.14 -10.81
CA ARG A 276 33.78 -13.21 -10.60
C ARG A 276 33.00 -13.67 -9.36
N GLY A 277 33.50 -13.35 -8.18
CA GLY A 277 32.75 -13.45 -6.93
C GLY A 277 31.81 -12.26 -6.82
N GLN A 278 30.72 -12.26 -7.59
CA GLN A 278 29.57 -11.42 -7.30
C GLN A 278 28.87 -12.01 -6.08
N THR A 279 29.16 -11.50 -4.89
CA THR A 279 28.23 -11.63 -3.74
C THR A 279 27.17 -10.54 -3.81
N SER A 280 26.56 -10.36 -4.98
CA SER A 280 25.24 -9.71 -5.06
C SER A 280 24.24 -10.85 -5.10
N GLY A 281 23.79 -11.28 -3.92
CA GLY A 281 22.50 -11.96 -3.86
C GLY A 281 21.48 -11.06 -4.57
N PRO A 282 20.50 -11.63 -5.31
CA PRO A 282 19.50 -10.83 -5.99
C PRO A 282 18.83 -9.89 -4.97
N PRO A 283 18.51 -8.63 -5.36
CA PRO A 283 17.91 -7.67 -4.45
C PRO A 283 16.68 -8.28 -3.76
N ARG A 284 16.66 -8.27 -2.42
CA ARG A 284 15.54 -8.82 -1.65
C ARG A 284 14.26 -8.07 -2.04
N LYS A 285 13.33 -8.79 -2.68
CA LYS A 285 11.99 -8.28 -2.99
C LYS A 285 11.23 -8.10 -1.68
N ILE A 286 10.55 -6.96 -1.55
CA ILE A 286 9.66 -6.68 -0.42
C ILE A 286 8.26 -7.12 -0.82
N PHE A 287 7.72 -8.05 -0.05
CA PHE A 287 6.37 -8.58 -0.22
C PHE A 287 5.47 -8.11 0.94
N PRO A 288 4.14 -8.29 0.81
CA PRO A 288 3.21 -8.10 1.92
C PRO A 288 3.63 -8.90 3.17
N TYR A 289 3.26 -8.45 4.37
CA TYR A 289 3.68 -9.10 5.62
C TYR A 289 2.83 -10.34 5.97
N TYR A 290 1.67 -10.49 5.33
CA TYR A 290 0.83 -11.68 5.43
C TYR A 290 1.54 -12.87 4.80
N THR A 291 2.07 -13.76 5.62
CA THR A 291 2.85 -14.95 5.20
C THR A 291 2.25 -16.24 5.72
N LYS A 292 1.06 -16.15 6.32
CA LYS A 292 0.33 -17.25 6.92
C LYS A 292 -1.15 -16.92 7.07
N TYR A 293 -1.96 -17.96 7.24
CA TYR A 293 -3.37 -17.86 7.61
C TYR A 293 -3.75 -19.03 8.54
N LEU A 294 -4.89 -18.90 9.24
CA LEU A 294 -5.40 -19.91 10.16
C LEU A 294 -6.64 -20.58 9.60
N THR A 295 -6.71 -21.91 9.69
CA THR A 295 -7.91 -22.72 9.39
C THR A 295 -8.30 -23.55 10.61
N LYS A 296 -9.36 -24.36 10.48
CA LYS A 296 -9.72 -25.36 11.50
C LYS A 296 -8.62 -26.42 11.69
N ASP A 297 -7.81 -26.67 10.65
CA ASP A 297 -6.76 -27.69 10.64
C ASP A 297 -5.41 -27.17 11.16
N GLY A 298 -5.29 -25.84 11.33
CA GLY A 298 -4.13 -25.20 11.94
C GLY A 298 -3.61 -24.00 11.15
N GLU A 299 -2.36 -23.62 11.45
CA GLU A 299 -1.66 -22.51 10.82
C GLU A 299 -0.98 -22.97 9.53
N HIS A 300 -1.28 -22.31 8.42
CA HIS A 300 -0.67 -22.56 7.12
C HIS A 300 0.29 -21.42 6.77
N LYS A 301 1.56 -21.73 6.51
CA LYS A 301 2.60 -20.75 6.17
C LYS A 301 2.99 -20.84 4.71
N PHE A 302 3.30 -19.70 4.11
CA PHE A 302 3.78 -19.61 2.75
C PHE A 302 4.87 -18.55 2.60
N LYS A 303 5.66 -18.66 1.54
CA LYS A 303 6.70 -17.71 1.17
C LYS A 303 6.44 -17.18 -0.23
N TYR A 304 6.36 -15.86 -0.36
CA TYR A 304 6.22 -15.20 -1.65
C TYR A 304 7.42 -15.47 -2.56
N THR A 305 7.14 -15.64 -3.85
CA THR A 305 8.17 -15.85 -4.89
C THR A 305 8.21 -14.68 -5.86
N THR A 306 7.04 -14.23 -6.33
CA THR A 306 6.95 -13.12 -7.28
C THR A 306 5.59 -12.43 -7.24
N ARG A 307 5.56 -11.17 -7.68
CA ARG A 307 4.32 -10.49 -8.05
C ARG A 307 3.90 -10.96 -9.44
N LEU A 308 2.61 -11.22 -9.63
CA LEU A 308 2.03 -11.72 -10.90
C LEU A 308 1.48 -10.60 -11.80
N THR A 309 1.48 -9.36 -11.33
CA THR A 309 1.02 -8.19 -12.06
C THR A 309 2.17 -7.21 -12.32
N PRO A 310 2.08 -6.37 -13.38
CA PRO A 310 3.02 -5.27 -13.58
C PRO A 310 3.14 -4.35 -12.34
N LEU A 311 4.30 -3.72 -12.18
CA LEU A 311 4.59 -2.86 -11.02
C LEU A 311 3.67 -1.64 -10.93
N ASP A 312 3.25 -1.09 -12.08
CA ASP A 312 2.32 0.03 -12.20
C ASP A 312 0.85 -0.37 -12.11
N SER A 313 0.57 -1.68 -12.01
CA SER A 313 -0.78 -2.16 -11.75
C SER A 313 -1.19 -1.89 -10.29
N PRO A 314 -2.43 -1.43 -10.04
CA PRO A 314 -2.97 -1.34 -8.69
C PRO A 314 -3.42 -2.70 -8.13
N ARG A 315 -3.33 -3.79 -8.91
CA ARG A 315 -3.72 -5.13 -8.49
C ARG A 315 -2.61 -5.77 -7.65
N ALA A 316 -2.98 -6.30 -6.49
CA ALA A 316 -2.09 -6.96 -5.54
C ALA A 316 -2.25 -8.48 -5.65
N VAL A 317 -1.60 -9.09 -6.64
CA VAL A 317 -1.63 -10.55 -6.88
C VAL A 317 -0.21 -11.09 -6.89
N PHE A 318 0.05 -12.10 -6.08
CA PHE A 318 1.38 -12.66 -5.85
C PHE A 318 1.36 -14.19 -5.93
N GLU A 319 2.43 -14.76 -6.44
CA GLU A 319 2.74 -16.18 -6.30
C GLU A 319 3.45 -16.41 -4.98
N ALA A 320 3.12 -17.52 -4.32
CA ALA A 320 3.81 -18.02 -3.14
C ALA A 320 3.92 -19.54 -3.14
N ILE A 321 4.82 -20.06 -2.33
CA ILE A 321 4.97 -21.50 -2.06
C ILE A 321 4.55 -21.76 -0.62
N MET A 322 3.57 -22.62 -0.44
CA MET A 322 3.21 -23.23 0.84
C MET A 322 4.17 -24.39 1.09
N GLU A 323 4.78 -24.48 2.27
CA GLU A 323 5.77 -25.53 2.58
C GLU A 323 5.16 -26.69 3.40
N SER A 324 3.96 -26.52 3.97
CA SER A 324 3.28 -27.49 4.84
C SER A 324 1.76 -27.26 4.79
N PRO A 325 0.91 -28.32 4.82
CA PRO A 325 1.25 -29.75 4.96
C PRO A 325 1.87 -30.37 3.71
N GLU A 326 1.62 -29.80 2.53
CA GLU A 326 2.21 -30.22 1.26
C GLU A 326 2.86 -29.03 0.57
N VAL A 327 3.98 -29.28 -0.13
CA VAL A 327 4.64 -28.24 -0.92
C VAL A 327 3.79 -27.96 -2.14
N LYS A 328 3.10 -26.81 -2.15
CA LYS A 328 2.29 -26.39 -3.29
C LYS A 328 2.40 -24.91 -3.59
N LYS A 329 2.26 -24.57 -4.87
CA LYS A 329 2.17 -23.17 -5.31
C LYS A 329 0.76 -22.65 -5.05
N VAL A 330 0.69 -21.43 -4.54
CA VAL A 330 -0.55 -20.72 -4.28
C VAL A 330 -0.49 -19.31 -4.85
N VAL A 331 -1.66 -18.75 -5.11
CA VAL A 331 -1.84 -17.34 -5.42
C VAL A 331 -2.38 -16.65 -4.18
N VAL A 332 -1.72 -15.56 -3.81
CA VAL A 332 -2.14 -14.66 -2.73
C VAL A 332 -2.59 -13.35 -3.34
N LYS A 333 -3.85 -12.97 -3.07
CA LYS A 333 -4.49 -11.78 -3.61
C LYS A 333 -5.01 -10.88 -2.50
N PHE A 334 -4.85 -9.58 -2.69
CA PHE A 334 -5.48 -8.54 -1.87
C PHE A 334 -6.39 -7.69 -2.76
N THR A 335 -7.66 -7.56 -2.39
CA THR A 335 -8.64 -6.81 -3.20
C THR A 335 -9.71 -6.14 -2.34
N ARG A 336 -10.46 -5.19 -2.92
CA ARG A 336 -11.49 -4.39 -2.21
C ARG A 336 -12.86 -5.07 -2.15
N THR A 337 -13.15 -5.92 -3.12
CA THR A 337 -14.41 -6.66 -3.21
C THR A 337 -14.10 -8.08 -3.65
N TYR A 338 -14.83 -9.05 -3.12
CA TYR A 338 -14.63 -10.45 -3.46
C TYR A 338 -15.87 -11.28 -3.15
N CYS A 339 -16.38 -12.04 -4.13
CA CYS A 339 -17.45 -13.01 -3.89
C CYS A 339 -16.89 -14.39 -3.56
N GLU A 340 -16.77 -14.68 -2.26
CA GLU A 340 -16.30 -15.96 -1.76
C GLU A 340 -17.23 -17.11 -2.19
N GLU A 341 -18.55 -16.92 -2.07
CA GLU A 341 -19.54 -17.96 -2.30
C GLU A 341 -19.55 -18.44 -3.75
N ALA A 342 -19.50 -17.51 -4.71
CA ALA A 342 -19.43 -17.84 -6.13
C ALA A 342 -18.10 -18.53 -6.49
N HIS A 343 -16.99 -18.11 -5.87
CA HIS A 343 -15.71 -18.77 -6.07
C HIS A 343 -15.75 -20.23 -5.55
N ARG A 344 -16.20 -20.43 -4.31
CA ARG A 344 -16.34 -21.79 -3.73
C ARG A 344 -17.25 -22.68 -4.57
N LEU A 345 -18.40 -22.15 -5.01
CA LEU A 345 -19.34 -22.86 -5.88
C LEU A 345 -18.67 -23.38 -7.16
N LEU A 346 -17.89 -22.54 -7.85
CA LEU A 346 -17.19 -22.96 -9.06
C LEU A 346 -16.00 -23.89 -8.75
N ALA A 347 -15.30 -23.67 -7.64
CA ALA A 347 -14.20 -24.51 -7.20
C ALA A 347 -14.65 -25.96 -6.95
N GLU A 348 -15.80 -26.15 -6.28
CA GLU A 348 -16.44 -27.47 -6.05
C GLU A 348 -16.73 -28.23 -7.34
N HIS A 349 -16.96 -27.51 -8.43
CA HIS A 349 -17.24 -28.08 -9.76
C HIS A 349 -16.00 -28.15 -10.66
N LEU A 350 -14.82 -27.88 -10.09
CA LEU A 350 -13.54 -27.79 -10.79
C LEU A 350 -13.51 -26.73 -11.90
N LEU A 351 -14.35 -25.69 -11.80
CA LEU A 351 -14.46 -24.57 -12.75
C LEU A 351 -13.77 -23.29 -12.26
N ALA A 352 -13.21 -23.32 -11.05
CA ALA A 352 -12.31 -22.30 -10.51
C ALA A 352 -11.15 -22.98 -9.74
N PRO A 353 -10.08 -22.26 -9.40
CA PRO A 353 -9.06 -22.76 -8.47
C PRO A 353 -9.67 -23.09 -7.11
N GLU A 354 -9.04 -23.97 -6.34
CA GLU A 354 -9.47 -24.20 -4.96
C GLU A 354 -9.25 -22.93 -4.12
N LEU A 355 -10.27 -22.49 -3.39
CA LEU A 355 -10.17 -21.37 -2.45
C LEU A 355 -9.75 -21.87 -1.07
N LEU A 356 -8.47 -21.68 -0.75
CA LEU A 356 -7.84 -22.17 0.47
C LEU A 356 -8.16 -21.31 1.68
N HIS A 357 -8.21 -19.99 1.49
CA HIS A 357 -8.49 -19.03 2.56
C HIS A 357 -9.08 -17.75 2.01
N HIS A 358 -10.00 -17.18 2.78
CA HIS A 358 -10.54 -15.85 2.60
C HIS A 358 -10.79 -15.25 3.98
N GLU A 359 -10.34 -14.01 4.15
CA GLU A 359 -10.72 -13.17 5.29
C GLU A 359 -10.77 -11.71 4.86
N VAL A 360 -11.47 -10.89 5.65
CA VAL A 360 -11.45 -9.43 5.49
C VAL A 360 -10.54 -8.85 6.56
N ILE A 361 -9.50 -8.15 6.13
CA ILE A 361 -8.55 -7.49 7.03
C ILE A 361 -9.29 -6.36 7.78
N GLU A 362 -9.39 -6.54 9.09
CA GLU A 362 -10.04 -5.59 9.99
C GLU A 362 -9.47 -4.17 9.85
N GLY A 363 -10.36 -3.17 9.90
CA GLY A 363 -10.00 -1.77 9.75
C GLY A 363 -9.68 -1.31 8.33
N THR A 364 -9.57 -2.22 7.35
CA THR A 364 -9.21 -1.86 5.97
C THR A 364 -10.28 -2.21 4.94
N GLY A 365 -11.10 -3.23 5.23
CA GLY A 365 -12.05 -3.80 4.25
C GLY A 365 -11.37 -4.54 3.10
N ILE A 366 -10.06 -4.77 3.16
CA ILE A 366 -9.31 -5.51 2.13
C ILE A 366 -9.56 -7.00 2.34
N HIS A 367 -9.98 -7.69 1.29
CA HIS A 367 -10.05 -9.14 1.25
C HIS A 367 -8.64 -9.71 1.06
N PHE A 368 -8.22 -10.57 1.98
CA PHE A 368 -7.03 -11.41 1.86
C PHE A 368 -7.47 -12.80 1.40
N VAL A 369 -7.01 -13.17 0.20
CA VAL A 369 -7.46 -14.37 -0.51
C VAL A 369 -6.24 -15.24 -0.81
N VAL A 370 -6.31 -16.52 -0.46
CA VAL A 370 -5.32 -17.52 -0.84
C VAL A 370 -6.03 -18.63 -1.61
N MET A 371 -5.57 -18.91 -2.82
CA MET A 371 -6.14 -19.92 -3.70
C MET A 371 -5.03 -20.72 -4.38
N ASP A 372 -5.36 -21.89 -4.92
CA ASP A 372 -4.40 -22.70 -5.66
C ASP A 372 -3.85 -21.97 -6.89
N TYR A 373 -2.57 -22.22 -7.17
CA TYR A 373 -1.95 -21.75 -8.41
C TYR A 373 -2.39 -22.64 -9.59
N VAL A 374 -2.87 -22.02 -10.66
CA VAL A 374 -3.23 -22.72 -11.89
C VAL A 374 -2.05 -22.76 -12.84
N GLU A 375 -1.54 -23.95 -13.14
CA GLU A 375 -0.54 -24.13 -14.19
C GLU A 375 -1.19 -24.00 -15.57
N VAL A 376 -1.07 -22.82 -16.17
CA VAL A 376 -1.66 -22.50 -17.46
C VAL A 376 -0.85 -23.18 -18.58
N THR A 377 -1.52 -23.93 -19.46
CA THR A 377 -0.88 -24.61 -20.61
C THR A 377 -0.63 -23.69 -21.80
N THR A 378 -1.25 -22.52 -21.83
CA THR A 378 -1.06 -21.49 -22.86
C THR A 378 -0.58 -20.19 -22.22
N LYS A 379 0.59 -19.67 -22.64
CA LYS A 379 0.97 -18.29 -22.30
C LYS A 379 -0.04 -17.34 -22.96
N GLU A 380 -0.51 -16.35 -22.20
CA GLU A 380 -1.24 -15.13 -22.59
C GLU A 380 -1.97 -15.14 -23.94
N GLY A 381 -3.30 -14.96 -23.89
CA GLY A 381 -4.07 -14.55 -25.08
C GLY A 381 -4.42 -15.70 -26.00
N ALA A 382 -5.39 -16.50 -25.57
CA ALA A 382 -6.74 -16.39 -26.10
C ALA A 382 -7.47 -17.73 -25.89
N LEU A 383 -8.73 -17.64 -25.47
CA LEU A 383 -9.76 -18.49 -26.07
C LEU A 383 -9.82 -18.15 -27.58
N LYS A 384 -8.75 -18.44 -28.33
CA LYS A 384 -8.82 -18.39 -29.79
C LYS A 384 -9.78 -19.50 -30.19
N VAL A 385 -10.45 -19.31 -31.32
CA VAL A 385 -11.44 -20.23 -31.93
C VAL A 385 -10.99 -21.71 -31.93
N GLU A 386 -9.69 -21.98 -31.78
CA GLU A 386 -9.07 -23.30 -31.63
C GLU A 386 -9.23 -23.96 -30.25
N SER A 387 -9.83 -23.30 -29.25
CA SER A 387 -10.02 -23.83 -27.88
C SER A 387 -10.92 -25.05 -27.79
N GLY A 388 -11.50 -25.51 -28.90
CA GLY A 388 -12.31 -26.69 -28.97
C GLY A 388 -13.71 -26.51 -28.34
N PRO A 389 -14.70 -27.32 -28.77
CA PRO A 389 -16.05 -27.30 -28.20
C PRO A 389 -16.10 -27.56 -26.67
N GLU A 390 -15.09 -28.26 -26.14
CA GLU A 390 -15.05 -28.68 -24.73
C GLU A 390 -14.86 -27.49 -23.78
N HIS A 391 -13.88 -26.60 -24.02
CA HIS A 391 -13.66 -25.43 -23.17
C HIS A 391 -14.84 -24.45 -23.21
N VAL A 392 -15.46 -24.27 -24.39
CA VAL A 392 -16.70 -23.49 -24.52
C VAL A 392 -17.82 -24.12 -23.68
N GLY A 393 -17.92 -25.45 -23.68
CA GLY A 393 -18.86 -26.19 -22.83
C GLY A 393 -18.60 -26.01 -21.33
N LEU A 394 -17.34 -26.03 -20.90
CA LEU A 394 -16.96 -25.77 -19.50
C LEU A 394 -17.27 -24.33 -19.08
N LEU A 395 -16.94 -23.35 -19.92
CA LEU A 395 -17.26 -21.95 -19.65
C LEU A 395 -18.78 -21.75 -19.55
N ARG A 396 -19.54 -22.33 -20.49
CA ARG A 396 -21.01 -22.32 -20.48
C ARG A 396 -21.56 -22.89 -19.18
N LYS A 397 -21.01 -24.04 -18.75
CA LYS A 397 -21.38 -24.69 -17.50
C LYS A 397 -21.11 -23.77 -16.31
N ALA A 398 -19.95 -23.10 -16.26
CA ALA A 398 -19.59 -22.19 -15.17
C ALA A 398 -20.58 -21.03 -15.05
N ILE A 399 -20.87 -20.34 -16.16
CA ILE A 399 -21.78 -19.18 -16.14
C ILE A 399 -23.22 -19.61 -15.83
N LYS A 400 -23.71 -20.72 -16.42
CA LYS A 400 -25.05 -21.23 -16.08
C LYS A 400 -25.17 -21.64 -14.62
N LEU A 401 -24.12 -22.23 -14.06
CA LEU A 401 -24.10 -22.61 -12.64
C LEU A 401 -24.17 -21.38 -11.74
N LEU A 402 -23.41 -20.32 -12.03
CA LEU A 402 -23.49 -19.05 -11.30
C LEU A 402 -24.91 -18.46 -11.37
N HIS A 403 -25.47 -18.35 -12.57
CA HIS A 403 -26.80 -17.78 -12.78
C HIS A 403 -27.88 -18.59 -12.05
N ALA A 404 -27.80 -19.92 -12.11
CA ALA A 404 -28.74 -20.82 -11.43
C ALA A 404 -28.67 -20.69 -9.89
N GLN A 405 -27.51 -20.32 -9.34
CA GLN A 405 -27.32 -20.09 -7.90
C GLN A 405 -27.50 -18.62 -7.48
N GLY A 406 -28.00 -17.76 -8.38
CA GLY A 406 -28.31 -16.38 -8.03
C GLY A 406 -27.15 -15.40 -8.17
N PHE A 407 -26.07 -15.76 -8.86
CA PHE A 407 -24.87 -14.93 -9.04
C PHE A 407 -24.68 -14.47 -10.48
N VAL A 408 -23.99 -13.34 -10.65
CA VAL A 408 -23.43 -12.84 -11.93
C VAL A 408 -21.91 -12.74 -11.79
N PHE A 409 -21.18 -12.98 -12.87
CA PHE A 409 -19.71 -12.91 -12.86
C PHE A 409 -19.21 -11.48 -13.10
N GLY A 410 -19.80 -10.80 -14.08
CA GLY A 410 -19.61 -9.37 -14.36
C GLY A 410 -18.35 -9.01 -15.14
N ASP A 411 -17.22 -9.67 -14.86
CA ASP A 411 -15.94 -9.43 -15.51
C ASP A 411 -15.49 -10.57 -16.43
N LEU A 412 -16.40 -11.09 -17.26
CA LEU A 412 -16.10 -12.25 -18.10
C LEU A 412 -15.27 -11.86 -19.33
N ARG A 413 -13.96 -11.69 -19.14
CA ARG A 413 -12.98 -11.32 -20.17
C ARG A 413 -11.82 -12.30 -20.22
N GLU A 414 -11.07 -12.30 -21.31
CA GLU A 414 -9.94 -13.21 -21.54
C GLU A 414 -8.95 -13.32 -20.37
N PRO A 415 -8.54 -12.23 -19.68
CA PRO A 415 -7.58 -12.33 -18.57
C PRO A 415 -8.10 -13.13 -17.36
N ASN A 416 -9.42 -13.32 -17.27
CA ASN A 416 -10.09 -13.98 -16.15
C ASN A 416 -10.44 -15.45 -16.46
N ILE A 417 -9.95 -15.99 -17.58
CA ILE A 417 -10.15 -17.36 -18.01
C ILE A 417 -8.79 -18.05 -18.19
N LEU A 418 -8.52 -19.08 -17.39
CA LEU A 418 -7.29 -19.86 -17.45
C LEU A 418 -7.55 -21.25 -18.01
N ILE A 419 -6.73 -21.67 -18.98
CA ILE A 419 -6.76 -23.02 -19.56
C ILE A 419 -5.65 -23.86 -18.93
N ALA A 420 -6.02 -25.00 -18.33
CA ALA A 420 -5.11 -25.93 -17.68
C ALA A 420 -5.31 -27.35 -18.24
N GLY A 421 -4.58 -27.68 -19.31
CA GLY A 421 -4.77 -28.94 -20.03
C GLY A 421 -6.13 -28.98 -20.74
N ALA A 422 -6.96 -29.95 -20.38
CA ALA A 422 -8.36 -30.07 -20.85
C ALA A 422 -9.37 -29.32 -19.95
N GLY A 423 -8.91 -28.68 -18.88
CA GLY A 423 -9.73 -27.94 -17.93
C GLY A 423 -9.76 -26.44 -18.21
N LEU A 424 -10.83 -25.79 -17.75
CA LEU A 424 -10.98 -24.33 -17.76
C LEU A 424 -11.30 -23.86 -16.34
N LYS A 425 -10.61 -22.79 -15.91
CA LYS A 425 -10.78 -22.18 -14.60
C LYS A 425 -11.11 -20.69 -14.76
N LEU A 426 -12.21 -20.24 -14.15
CA LEU A 426 -12.48 -18.82 -13.96
C LEU A 426 -11.71 -18.30 -12.73
N VAL A 427 -11.19 -17.08 -12.86
CA VAL A 427 -10.48 -16.36 -11.79
C VAL A 427 -10.96 -14.91 -11.72
N ASP A 428 -10.55 -14.16 -10.69
CA ASP A 428 -10.92 -12.74 -10.51
C ASP A 428 -12.42 -12.51 -10.19
N PHE A 429 -12.85 -13.04 -9.05
CA PHE A 429 -14.23 -12.91 -8.52
C PHE A 429 -14.53 -11.55 -7.86
N ASP A 430 -13.78 -10.51 -8.22
CA ASP A 430 -13.85 -9.21 -7.53
C ASP A 430 -15.14 -8.46 -7.85
N TRP A 431 -15.68 -8.65 -9.06
CA TRP A 431 -16.94 -8.04 -9.50
C TRP A 431 -18.11 -9.02 -9.45
N CYS A 432 -17.83 -10.28 -9.16
CA CYS A 432 -18.87 -11.29 -9.01
C CYS A 432 -19.75 -10.95 -7.79
N GLY A 433 -21.02 -11.30 -7.85
CA GLY A 433 -21.94 -11.08 -6.72
C GLY A 433 -23.36 -11.48 -7.05
N LYS A 434 -24.28 -11.25 -6.12
CA LYS A 434 -25.69 -11.63 -6.25
C LYS A 434 -26.40 -10.82 -7.32
N ILE A 435 -27.27 -11.48 -8.09
CA ILE A 435 -28.14 -10.85 -9.08
C ILE A 435 -28.98 -9.76 -8.41
N GLY A 436 -28.97 -8.56 -9.01
CA GLY A 436 -29.73 -7.42 -8.51
C GLY A 436 -29.04 -6.61 -7.41
N GLU A 437 -27.94 -7.10 -6.84
CA GLU A 437 -27.13 -6.44 -5.81
C GLU A 437 -25.74 -6.04 -6.31
N ALA A 438 -25.08 -6.93 -7.08
CA ALA A 438 -23.74 -6.71 -7.60
C ALA A 438 -23.65 -5.45 -8.49
N ARG A 439 -22.56 -4.69 -8.35
CA ARG A 439 -22.34 -3.42 -9.06
C ARG A 439 -20.94 -3.33 -9.63
N TYR A 440 -20.82 -2.67 -10.78
CA TYR A 440 -19.52 -2.27 -11.32
C TYR A 440 -18.90 -1.16 -10.47
N PRO A 441 -17.57 -1.13 -10.34
CA PRO A 441 -16.90 -0.13 -9.51
C PRO A 441 -17.06 1.29 -10.07
N THR A 442 -17.08 2.29 -9.17
CA THR A 442 -17.11 3.72 -9.51
C THR A 442 -16.06 4.15 -10.55
N ASN A 443 -14.90 3.51 -10.56
CA ASN A 443 -13.77 3.83 -11.43
C ASN A 443 -13.59 2.84 -12.59
N ILE A 444 -14.66 2.14 -13.01
CA ILE A 444 -14.64 1.25 -14.17
C ILE A 444 -14.07 1.96 -15.41
N ASN A 445 -13.15 1.29 -16.11
CA ASN A 445 -12.55 1.85 -17.31
C ASN A 445 -13.52 1.74 -18.50
N MET A 446 -14.17 2.86 -18.84
CA MET A 446 -15.09 2.98 -19.97
C MET A 446 -14.39 3.40 -21.28
N SER A 447 -13.08 3.17 -21.42
CA SER A 447 -12.35 3.49 -22.66
C SER A 447 -12.88 2.70 -23.86
N GLU A 448 -12.90 3.33 -25.04
CA GLU A 448 -13.38 2.75 -26.31
C GLU A 448 -12.69 1.43 -26.72
N GLY A 449 -11.54 1.10 -26.13
CA GLY A 449 -10.81 -0.15 -26.41
C GLY A 449 -11.39 -1.40 -25.75
N ILE A 450 -12.43 -1.29 -24.92
CA ILE A 450 -13.09 -2.44 -24.28
C ILE A 450 -14.54 -2.52 -24.80
N PRO A 451 -14.94 -3.62 -25.46
CA PRO A 451 -16.29 -3.80 -26.01
C PRO A 451 -17.30 -4.17 -24.92
N TRP A 452 -17.50 -3.28 -23.95
CA TRP A 452 -18.42 -3.49 -22.84
C TRP A 452 -19.83 -3.85 -23.33
N PRO A 453 -20.53 -4.80 -22.66
CA PRO A 453 -21.96 -5.01 -22.87
C PRO A 453 -22.78 -3.73 -22.72
N ASP A 454 -23.90 -3.66 -23.46
CA ASP A 454 -24.84 -2.53 -23.36
C ASP A 454 -25.36 -2.37 -21.91
N GLY A 455 -25.43 -1.13 -21.44
CA GLY A 455 -25.92 -0.81 -20.08
C GLY A 455 -24.84 -0.79 -18.99
N VAL A 456 -23.62 -1.27 -19.27
CA VAL A 456 -22.49 -1.17 -18.34
C VAL A 456 -22.17 0.30 -18.06
N ARG A 457 -22.09 0.65 -16.77
CA ARG A 457 -21.72 1.99 -16.29
C ARG A 457 -21.20 1.91 -14.85
N ALA A 458 -20.47 2.92 -14.41
CA ALA A 458 -20.00 3.03 -13.04
C ALA A 458 -21.16 2.96 -12.04
N GLU A 459 -21.02 2.16 -10.98
CA GLU A 459 -22.07 1.84 -9.99
C GLU A 459 -23.35 1.21 -10.56
N GLY A 460 -23.38 0.93 -11.87
CA GLY A 460 -24.45 0.19 -12.52
C GLY A 460 -24.52 -1.23 -11.99
N LYS A 461 -25.74 -1.80 -11.93
CA LYS A 461 -25.91 -3.20 -11.56
C LYS A 461 -25.24 -4.10 -12.58
N ILE A 462 -24.66 -5.19 -12.12
CA ILE A 462 -24.18 -6.26 -12.97
C ILE A 462 -25.37 -7.18 -13.24
N GLU A 463 -25.68 -7.38 -14.51
CA GLU A 463 -26.85 -8.14 -14.96
C GLU A 463 -26.43 -9.41 -15.68
N ILE A 464 -27.32 -10.42 -15.68
CA ILE A 464 -27.15 -11.67 -16.45
C ILE A 464 -26.84 -11.37 -17.93
N ALA A 465 -27.50 -10.35 -18.49
CA ALA A 465 -27.32 -9.95 -19.88
C ALA A 465 -25.87 -9.53 -20.19
N HIS A 466 -25.14 -8.98 -19.21
CA HIS A 466 -23.72 -8.64 -19.38
C HIS A 466 -22.86 -9.90 -19.52
N ASP A 467 -23.07 -10.91 -18.65
CA ASP A 467 -22.37 -12.20 -18.75
C ASP A 467 -22.70 -12.92 -20.06
N VAL A 468 -23.97 -12.91 -20.49
CA VAL A 468 -24.41 -13.51 -21.77
C VAL A 468 -23.70 -12.83 -22.95
N THR A 469 -23.62 -11.51 -22.93
CA THR A 469 -22.97 -10.73 -23.99
C THR A 469 -21.47 -11.01 -24.02
N TRP A 470 -20.80 -11.01 -22.87
CA TRP A 470 -19.40 -11.39 -22.76
C TRP A 470 -19.13 -12.80 -23.26
N PHE A 471 -19.96 -13.77 -22.86
CA PHE A 471 -19.84 -15.15 -23.31
C PHE A 471 -19.94 -15.26 -24.84
N ARG A 472 -20.91 -14.57 -25.44
CA ARG A 472 -21.08 -14.54 -26.90
C ARG A 472 -19.88 -13.89 -27.59
N GLN A 473 -19.37 -12.78 -27.07
CA GLN A 473 -18.21 -12.09 -27.63
C GLN A 473 -16.94 -12.97 -27.58
N LEU A 474 -16.74 -13.72 -26.50
CA LEU A 474 -15.58 -14.59 -26.32
C LEU A 474 -15.65 -15.89 -27.16
N THR A 475 -16.85 -16.43 -27.36
CA THR A 475 -17.01 -17.80 -27.91
C THR A 475 -17.70 -17.84 -29.27
N GLY A 476 -18.38 -16.78 -29.68
CA GLY A 476 -19.27 -16.78 -30.84
C GLY A 476 -20.55 -17.61 -30.67
N ALA A 477 -20.80 -18.19 -29.49
CA ALA A 477 -21.95 -19.06 -29.22
C ALA A 477 -22.97 -18.40 -28.27
N GLU A 478 -24.23 -18.82 -28.38
CA GLU A 478 -25.29 -18.47 -27.43
C GLU A 478 -25.11 -19.20 -26.11
N LEU A 479 -25.44 -18.59 -24.96
CA LEU A 479 -25.21 -19.13 -23.59
C LEU A 479 -26.11 -20.33 -23.23
#